data_AF-A0A381YBI2-F1
#
_entry.id   AF-A0A381YBI2-F1
#
_cell.length_a   1.000
_cell.length_b   1.000
_cell.length_c   1.000
_cell.angle_alpha   90.00
_cell.angle_beta   90.00
_cell.angle_gamma   90.00
#
_symmetry.space_group_name_H-M   'P 1'
#
loop_
_entity.id
_entity.type
_entity.pdbx_description
1 polymer ?
#
loop_
_entity_poly.entity_id
_entity_poly.type
_entity_poly.pdbx_seq_one_letter_code
_entity_poly.pdbx_strand_id
1 'polypeptide(L)'
;WILLGQENSMNTTFGSTAHGAGRMMSRTKARRDFTESEVKKSLNDKGIFLKSLTRDGVVEETPQAYKDVDAVVNVSHELGIATKVAKLVPIGVIKG
;
A
#
# COMPACT_ATOMS: atom_id res chain seq x y z
N TRP A 1 3.03 7.32 -0.45
CA TRP A 1 4.06 8.30 -0.06
C TRP A 1 4.83 8.74 -1.29
N ILE A 2 5.26 9.98 -1.31
CA ILE A 2 6.30 10.50 -2.20
C ILE A 2 7.56 10.63 -1.35
N LEU A 3 8.67 10.09 -1.86
CA LEU A 3 9.97 10.11 -1.21
C LEU A 3 11.00 10.77 -2.11
N LEU A 4 12.04 11.33 -1.50
CA LEU A 4 13.21 11.89 -2.18
C LEU A 4 14.41 10.96 -1.94
N GLY A 5 15.00 10.43 -3.02
CA GLY A 5 16.23 9.62 -2.92
C GLY A 5 17.36 10.36 -2.21
N GLN A 6 18.18 9.62 -1.46
CA GLN A 6 19.27 10.18 -0.65
C GLN A 6 20.62 9.61 -1.09
N GLU A 7 21.69 10.36 -0.86
CA GLU A 7 23.05 9.94 -1.22
C GLU A 7 23.45 8.61 -0.59
N ASN A 8 23.04 8.35 0.66
CA ASN A 8 23.33 7.08 1.34
C ASN A 8 22.80 5.87 0.56
N SER A 9 21.68 6.01 -0.17
CA SER A 9 21.15 4.91 -1.00
C SER A 9 22.13 4.46 -2.07
N MET A 10 22.97 5.35 -2.62
CA MET A 10 23.99 4.98 -3.60
C MET A 10 25.03 4.03 -3.01
N ASN A 11 25.40 4.23 -1.74
CA ASN A 11 26.41 3.46 -1.05
C ASN A 11 25.87 2.16 -0.44
N THR A 12 24.64 2.15 0.07
CA THR A 12 24.10 1.01 0.83
C THR A 12 23.16 0.13 0.03
N THR A 13 22.51 0.67 -1.00
CA THR A 13 21.42 -0.01 -1.73
C THR A 13 21.49 0.22 -3.24
N PHE A 14 22.64 0.61 -3.79
CA PHE A 14 22.83 0.86 -5.22
C PHE A 14 21.78 1.82 -5.81
N GLY A 15 21.45 2.89 -5.07
CA GLY A 15 20.47 3.91 -5.49
C GLY A 15 19.01 3.45 -5.42
N SER A 16 18.70 2.45 -4.58
CA SER A 16 17.37 1.84 -4.50
C SER A 16 16.69 2.03 -3.14
N THR A 17 15.36 1.96 -3.12
CA THR A 17 14.53 1.98 -1.92
C THR A 17 13.27 1.11 -2.09
N ALA A 18 12.44 0.99 -1.05
CA ALA A 18 11.23 0.17 -1.08
C ALA A 18 10.17 0.75 -2.04
N HIS A 19 9.47 -0.12 -2.78
CA HIS A 19 8.46 0.28 -3.76
C HIS A 19 7.04 0.48 -3.16
N GLY A 20 6.80 0.01 -1.93
CA GLY A 20 5.47 0.00 -1.30
C GLY A 20 5.37 -1.00 -0.15
N ALA A 21 4.16 -1.20 0.37
CA ALA A 21 3.93 -2.00 1.57
C ALA A 21 4.36 -3.48 1.44
N GLY A 22 4.15 -4.09 0.27
CA GLY A 22 4.32 -5.53 0.10
C GLY A 22 3.21 -6.34 0.78
N ARG A 23 2.86 -7.49 0.21
CA ARG A 23 1.79 -8.34 0.72
C ARG A 23 2.24 -9.11 1.97
N MET A 24 1.32 -9.25 2.93
CA MET A 24 1.42 -10.21 4.05
C MET A 24 0.48 -11.40 3.88
N MET A 25 -0.53 -11.27 3.01
CA MET A 25 -1.54 -12.29 2.80
C MET A 25 -1.56 -12.75 1.34
N SER A 26 -1.63 -14.06 1.13
CA SER A 26 -1.85 -14.63 -0.21
C SER A 26 -3.22 -14.19 -0.76
N ARG A 27 -3.33 -14.13 -2.08
CA ARG A 27 -4.59 -13.81 -2.76
C ARG A 27 -5.70 -14.79 -2.39
N THR A 28 -5.39 -16.08 -2.37
CA THR A 28 -6.33 -17.14 -1.97
C THR A 28 -6.85 -16.95 -0.55
N LYS A 29 -5.96 -16.61 0.40
CA LYS A 29 -6.36 -16.33 1.78
C LYS A 29 -7.25 -15.09 1.85
N ALA A 30 -6.91 -14.02 1.12
CA ALA A 30 -7.72 -12.82 1.06
C ALA A 30 -9.13 -13.06 0.48
N ARG A 31 -9.25 -13.85 -0.60
CA ARG A 31 -10.55 -14.21 -1.20
C ARG A 31 -11.46 -15.01 -0.27
N ARG A 32 -10.88 -15.79 0.64
CA ARG A 32 -11.57 -16.62 1.63
C ARG A 32 -11.96 -15.82 2.87
N ASP A 33 -11.05 -14.97 3.35
CA ASP A 33 -11.18 -14.30 4.64
C ASP A 33 -11.97 -12.97 4.53
N PHE A 34 -12.20 -12.44 3.32
CA PHE A 34 -12.92 -11.18 3.10
C PHE A 34 -14.02 -11.30 2.05
N THR A 35 -15.09 -10.52 2.26
CA THR A 35 -16.14 -10.29 1.27
C THR A 35 -16.02 -8.91 0.62
N GLU A 36 -16.55 -8.78 -0.60
CA GLU A 36 -16.53 -7.50 -1.31
C GLU A 36 -17.30 -6.40 -0.58
N SER A 37 -18.43 -6.73 0.04
CA SER A 37 -19.26 -5.78 0.79
C SER A 37 -18.52 -5.22 2.01
N GLU A 38 -17.81 -6.07 2.76
CA GLU A 38 -17.00 -5.64 3.91
C GLU A 38 -15.87 -4.69 3.49
N VAL A 39 -15.15 -5.02 2.42
CA VAL A 39 -14.05 -4.18 1.92
C VAL A 39 -14.59 -2.85 1.40
N LYS A 40 -15.66 -2.86 0.61
CA LYS A 40 -16.31 -1.63 0.11
C LYS A 40 -16.80 -0.76 1.26
N LYS A 41 -17.46 -1.34 2.26
CA LYS A 41 -17.93 -0.61 3.44
C LYS A 41 -16.77 0.01 4.20
N SER A 42 -15.72 -0.77 4.48
CA SER A 42 -14.53 -0.28 5.20
C SER A 42 -13.84 0.89 4.50
N LEU A 43 -13.78 0.89 3.16
CA LEU A 43 -13.23 2.01 2.38
C LEU A 43 -14.19 3.20 2.33
N ASN A 44 -15.48 2.96 2.15
CA ASN A 44 -16.49 4.00 2.13
C ASN A 44 -16.61 4.75 3.47
N ASP A 45 -16.51 4.03 4.59
CA ASP A 45 -16.47 4.60 5.95
C ASP A 45 -15.25 5.52 6.16
N LYS A 46 -14.20 5.37 5.34
CA LYS A 46 -13.01 6.23 5.29
C LYS A 46 -13.11 7.35 4.24
N GLY A 47 -14.25 7.50 3.59
CA GLY A 47 -14.45 8.46 2.50
C GLY A 47 -13.76 8.08 1.18
N ILE A 48 -13.45 6.79 0.98
CA ILE A 48 -12.75 6.29 -0.21
C ILE A 48 -13.75 5.57 -1.11
N PHE A 49 -14.03 6.15 -2.27
CA PHE A 49 -14.87 5.50 -3.29
C PHE A 49 -14.12 4.33 -3.95
N LEU A 50 -14.74 3.16 -4.05
CA LEU A 50 -14.16 2.00 -4.73
C LEU A 50 -15.03 1.53 -5.90
N LYS A 51 -14.43 1.41 -7.08
CA LYS A 51 -15.01 0.73 -8.25
C LYS A 51 -14.09 -0.39 -8.71
N SER A 52 -14.66 -1.56 -8.96
CA SER A 52 -13.96 -2.74 -9.49
C SER A 52 -14.86 -3.47 -10.48
N LEU A 53 -14.27 -4.14 -11.47
CA LEU A 53 -14.99 -5.01 -12.42
C LEU A 53 -15.32 -6.38 -11.83
N THR A 54 -14.50 -6.85 -10.89
CA THR A 54 -14.63 -8.19 -10.30
C THR A 54 -14.61 -8.12 -8.77
N ARG A 55 -15.30 -9.09 -8.16
CA ARG A 55 -15.21 -9.36 -6.72
C ARG A 55 -13.76 -9.57 -6.29
N ASP A 56 -13.02 -10.38 -7.06
CA ASP A 56 -11.63 -10.76 -6.74
C ASP A 56 -10.70 -9.54 -6.72
N GLY A 57 -10.85 -8.61 -7.67
CA GLY A 57 -10.11 -7.34 -7.68
C GLY A 57 -10.36 -6.44 -6.46
N VAL A 58 -11.50 -6.62 -5.77
CA VAL A 58 -11.78 -5.95 -4.49
C VAL A 58 -11.10 -6.67 -3.33
N VAL A 59 -11.36 -7.96 -3.17
CA VAL A 59 -10.95 -8.69 -1.96
C VAL A 59 -9.47 -9.00 -1.91
N GLU A 60 -8.81 -9.23 -3.05
CA GLU A 60 -7.36 -9.47 -3.09
C GLU A 60 -6.53 -8.27 -2.67
N GLU A 61 -7.08 -7.08 -2.89
CA GLU A 61 -6.41 -5.79 -2.71
C GLU A 61 -6.90 -5.04 -1.47
N THR A 62 -7.56 -5.76 -0.56
CA THR A 62 -7.96 -5.21 0.74
C THR A 62 -6.74 -4.69 1.51
N PRO A 63 -6.83 -3.54 2.23
CA PRO A 63 -5.71 -2.99 2.99
C PRO A 63 -5.04 -4.00 3.95
N GLN A 64 -5.83 -4.89 4.54
CA GLN A 64 -5.39 -5.92 5.48
C GLN A 64 -4.51 -7.01 4.83
N ALA A 65 -4.47 -7.10 3.50
CA ALA A 65 -3.60 -8.03 2.79
C ALA A 65 -2.15 -7.54 2.71
N TYR A 66 -1.89 -6.27 3.06
CA TYR A 66 -0.61 -5.59 2.94
C TYR A 66 -0.04 -5.20 4.30
N LYS A 67 1.29 -4.96 4.35
CA LYS A 67 1.92 -4.33 5.51
C LYS A 67 1.43 -2.89 5.70
N ASP A 68 1.71 -2.33 6.86
CA ASP A 68 1.61 -0.88 7.03
C ASP A 68 2.68 -0.18 6.18
N VAL A 69 2.22 0.64 5.23
CA VAL A 69 3.10 1.41 4.33
C VAL A 69 3.86 2.51 5.09
N ASP A 70 3.30 3.04 6.18
CA ASP A 70 3.98 4.06 6.99
C ASP A 70 5.21 3.45 7.65
N ALA A 71 5.09 2.23 8.20
CA ALA A 71 6.22 1.50 8.77
C ALA A 71 7.33 1.22 7.74
N VAL A 72 6.97 0.77 6.52
CA VAL A 72 7.96 0.50 5.45
C VAL A 72 8.70 1.79 5.05
N VAL A 73 7.99 2.90 4.95
CA VAL A 73 8.57 4.20 4.61
C VAL A 73 9.42 4.75 5.75
N ASN A 74 9.03 4.55 7.01
CA ASN A 74 9.83 4.94 8.17
C ASN A 74 11.22 4.32 8.14
N VAL A 75 11.31 3.01 7.83
CA VAL A 75 12.60 2.32 7.72
C VAL A 75 13.48 2.95 6.64
N SER A 76 12.93 3.23 5.46
CA SER A 76 13.70 3.85 4.36
C SER A 76 14.21 5.25 4.72
N HIS A 77 13.43 5.99 5.52
CA HIS A 77 13.78 7.32 6.00
C HIS A 77 14.83 7.29 7.11
N GLU A 78 14.67 6.42 8.09
CA GLU A 78 15.61 6.29 9.21
C GLU A 78 16.96 5.73 8.78
N LEU A 79 16.98 4.82 7.80
CA LEU A 79 18.23 4.37 7.16
C LEU A 79 18.88 5.45 6.29
N GLY A 80 18.21 6.59 6.08
CA GLY A 80 18.73 7.67 5.25
C GLY A 80 18.83 7.31 3.76
N ILE A 81 18.12 6.28 3.28
CA ILE A 81 18.12 5.88 1.86
C ILE A 81 17.02 6.59 1.05
N ALA A 82 15.98 7.12 1.71
CA ALA A 82 14.98 7.98 1.07
C ALA A 82 14.28 8.88 2.09
N THR A 83 14.04 10.15 1.80
CA THR A 83 13.39 11.10 2.72
C THR A 83 11.89 11.21 2.46
N LYS A 84 11.07 11.22 3.53
CA LYS A 84 9.62 11.47 3.41
C LYS A 84 9.36 12.88 2.92
N VAL A 85 8.61 13.01 1.83
CA VAL A 85 8.23 14.32 1.27
C VAL A 85 6.75 14.59 1.47
N ALA A 86 5.89 13.66 1.06
CA ALA A 86 4.44 13.83 1.17
C ALA A 86 3.72 12.49 1.36
N LYS A 87 2.67 12.50 2.18
CA LYS A 87 1.70 11.41 2.25
C LYS A 87 0.49 11.75 1.39
N LEU A 88 0.11 10.83 0.51
CA LEU A 88 -1.12 10.93 -0.28
C LEU A 88 -2.17 10.05 0.38
N VAL A 89 -3.38 10.58 0.53
CA VAL A 89 -4.55 9.85 1.04
C VAL A 89 -5.54 9.69 -0.13
N PRO A 90 -5.93 8.45 -0.49
CA PRO A 90 -6.84 8.25 -1.60
C PRO A 90 -8.24 8.73 -1.24
N ILE A 91 -8.95 9.29 -2.23
CA ILE A 91 -10.39 9.59 -2.16
C ILE A 91 -11.21 8.68 -3.07
N GLY A 92 -10.55 8.02 -4.03
CA GLY A 92 -11.18 7.15 -5.00
C GLY A 92 -10.17 6.14 -5.55
N VAL A 93 -10.63 4.92 -5.78
CA VAL A 93 -9.85 3.80 -6.31
C VAL A 93 -10.66 3.07 -7.38
N ILE A 94 -10.07 2.90 -8.55
CA ILE A 94 -10.63 2.10 -9.64
C ILE A 94 -9.68 0.91 -9.88
N LYS A 95 -10.19 -0.31 -9.76
CA LYS A 95 -9.47 -1.56 -10.05
C LYS A 95 -10.05 -2.24 -11.30
N GLY A 96 -9.16 -2.86 -12.08
CA GLY A 96 -9.48 -3.80 -13.15
C GLY A 96 -9.38 -5.24 -12.67
#